data_AF-A0A6M3L8F1-F1
#
_entry.id   AF-A0A6M3L8F1-F1
#
_cell.length_a   1.000
_cell.length_b   1.000
_cell.length_c   1.000
_cell.angle_alpha   90.00
_cell.angle_beta   90.00
_cell.angle_gamma   90.00
#
_symmetry.space_group_name_H-M   'P 1'
#
loop_
_entity.id
_entity.type
_entity.pdbx_description
1 polymer ?
#
loop_
_entity_poly.entity_id
_entity_poly.type
_entity_poly.pdbx_seq_one_letter_code
_entity_poly.pdbx_strand_id
1 'polypeptide(L)'
;MRINKPIQRWFSAPDDPDKSEHLIRHLLPGEILDTINEATKQETKYIVGKDGNDLVPEMTSETKTGEVQKRQFLLALVGWKNMFDENGKPMEFNESNKIRALREIEGYMAFVTDCRNRLAEDVEKEKEARVKN
;
A
#
# COMPACT_ATOMS: atom_id res chain seq x y z
N MET A 1 -16.70 -18.08 13.03
CA MET A 1 -15.96 -17.29 12.02
C MET A 1 -14.55 -17.85 11.89
N ARG A 2 -14.15 -18.36 10.72
CA ARG A 2 -12.74 -18.72 10.47
C ARG A 2 -11.99 -17.42 10.21
N ILE A 3 -11.14 -17.01 11.15
CA ILE A 3 -10.18 -15.93 10.93
C ILE A 3 -9.20 -16.45 9.88
N ASN A 4 -9.31 -15.98 8.64
CA ASN A 4 -8.33 -16.32 7.61
C ASN A 4 -6.98 -15.79 8.06
N LYS A 5 -5.97 -16.67 8.11
CA LYS A 5 -4.60 -16.24 8.38
C LYS A 5 -4.18 -15.27 7.27
N PRO A 6 -3.49 -14.16 7.62
CA PRO A 6 -2.99 -13.24 6.61
C PRO A 6 -2.00 -13.97 5.71
N ILE A 7 -2.21 -13.88 4.39
CA ILE A 7 -1.30 -14.47 3.40
C ILE A 7 -0.11 -13.53 3.26
N GLN A 8 1.10 -14.06 3.49
CA GLN A 8 2.34 -13.29 3.50
C GLN A 8 3.43 -14.08 2.77
N ARG A 9 4.35 -13.36 2.11
CA ARG A 9 5.48 -13.97 1.40
C ARG A 9 6.70 -13.06 1.42
N TRP A 10 7.88 -13.68 1.53
CA TRP A 10 9.17 -13.00 1.38
C TRP A 10 9.52 -12.81 -0.10
N PHE A 11 9.96 -11.61 -0.45
CA PHE A 11 10.44 -11.25 -1.77
C PHE A 11 11.85 -10.68 -1.66
N SER A 12 12.78 -11.20 -2.46
CA SER A 12 14.14 -10.67 -2.53
C SER A 12 14.17 -9.41 -3.40
N ALA A 13 14.93 -8.40 -2.98
CA ALA A 13 15.18 -7.23 -3.82
C ALA A 13 16.02 -7.64 -5.05
N PRO A 14 15.64 -7.20 -6.26
CA PRO A 14 16.41 -7.48 -7.47
C PRO A 14 17.75 -6.73 -7.41
N ASP A 15 18.83 -7.41 -7.82
CA ASP A 15 20.18 -6.84 -7.97
C ASP A 15 20.78 -6.20 -6.71
N ASP A 16 20.28 -6.56 -5.53
CA ASP A 16 20.78 -6.06 -4.25
C ASP A 16 22.01 -6.87 -3.77
N PRO A 17 23.20 -6.25 -3.64
CA PRO A 17 24.39 -6.92 -3.13
C PRO A 17 24.22 -7.46 -1.70
N ASP A 18 23.38 -6.81 -0.89
CA ASP A 18 23.15 -7.18 0.51
C ASP A 18 22.07 -8.28 0.67
N LYS A 19 21.45 -8.69 -0.44
CA LYS A 19 20.40 -9.73 -0.50
C LYS A 19 19.28 -9.44 0.50
N SER A 20 18.75 -8.21 0.48
CA SER A 20 17.61 -7.83 1.28
C SER A 20 16.36 -8.63 0.90
N GLU A 21 15.60 -9.01 1.91
CA GLU A 21 14.32 -9.70 1.76
C GLU A 21 13.21 -8.90 2.42
N HIS A 22 12.04 -8.88 1.78
CA HIS A 22 10.89 -8.09 2.18
C HIS A 22 9.67 -8.98 2.37
N LEU A 23 9.10 -8.99 3.58
CA LEU A 23 7.88 -9.71 3.88
C LEU A 23 6.68 -8.84 3.51
N ILE A 24 6.00 -9.24 2.45
CA ILE A 24 4.81 -8.56 1.95
C ILE A 24 3.57 -9.34 2.33
N ARG A 25 2.57 -8.63 2.85
CA ARG A 25 1.24 -9.14 3.16
C ARG A 25 0.28 -8.82 2.03
N HIS A 26 -0.55 -9.80 1.68
CA HIS A 26 -1.67 -9.58 0.78
C HIS A 26 -2.71 -8.68 1.47
N LEU A 27 -3.03 -7.55 0.82
CA LEU A 27 -4.08 -6.65 1.26
C LEU A 27 -5.42 -7.13 0.71
N LEU A 28 -6.42 -7.24 1.58
CA LEU A 28 -7.77 -7.56 1.14
C LEU A 28 -8.37 -6.37 0.38
N PRO A 29 -9.33 -6.60 -0.55
CA PRO A 29 -10.00 -5.52 -1.26
C PRO A 29 -10.63 -4.47 -0.34
N GLY A 30 -11.14 -4.89 0.83
CA GLY A 30 -11.68 -3.99 1.85
C GLY A 30 -10.60 -3.06 2.44
N GLU A 31 -9.43 -3.59 2.78
CA GLU A 31 -8.33 -2.78 3.32
C GLU A 31 -7.80 -1.78 2.28
N ILE A 32 -7.78 -2.18 1.00
CA ILE A 32 -7.43 -1.27 -0.11
C ILE A 32 -8.45 -0.13 -0.17
N LEU A 33 -9.75 -0.44 -0.10
CA LEU A 33 -10.81 0.57 -0.12
C LEU A 33 -10.71 1.52 1.07
N ASP A 34 -10.43 0.99 2.27
CA ASP A 34 -10.23 1.79 3.48
C ASP A 34 -9.07 2.79 3.29
N THR A 35 -7.94 2.36 2.71
CA THR A 35 -6.82 3.28 2.42
C THR A 35 -7.20 4.38 1.42
N ILE A 36 -8.08 4.09 0.45
CA ILE A 36 -8.55 5.06 -0.53
C ILE A 36 -9.47 6.08 0.15
N ASN A 37 -10.40 5.61 0.96
CA ASN A 37 -11.35 6.46 1.69
C ASN A 37 -10.61 7.40 2.65
N GLU A 38 -9.63 6.90 3.40
CA GLU A 38 -8.82 7.71 4.31
C GLU A 38 -7.95 8.76 3.60
N ALA A 39 -7.52 8.48 2.37
CA ALA A 39 -6.73 9.40 1.54
C ALA A 39 -7.60 10.32 0.68
N THR A 40 -8.92 10.15 0.71
CA THR A 40 -9.86 10.97 -0.04
C THR A 40 -10.35 12.11 0.84
N LYS A 41 -10.06 13.33 0.42
CA LYS A 41 -10.61 14.53 1.04
C LYS A 41 -11.94 14.84 0.36
N GLN A 42 -13.00 14.96 1.15
CA GLN A 42 -14.32 15.41 0.67
C GLN A 42 -14.58 16.81 1.22
N GLU A 43 -14.83 17.76 0.32
CA GLU A 43 -15.27 19.10 0.67
C GLU A 43 -16.66 19.33 0.06
N THR A 44 -17.63 19.72 0.89
CA THR A 44 -18.92 20.20 0.40
C THR A 44 -18.90 21.73 0.42
N LYS A 45 -18.99 22.35 -0.75
CA LYS A 45 -19.09 23.80 -0.90
C LYS A 45 -20.50 24.14 -1.33
N TYR A 46 -21.06 25.23 -0.79
CA TYR A 46 -22.35 25.73 -1.23
C TYR A 46 -22.10 26.84 -2.25
N ILE A 47 -22.45 26.57 -3.51
CA ILE A 47 -22.36 27.55 -4.59
C ILE A 47 -23.72 28.19 -4.81
N VAL A 48 -23.72 29.47 -5.19
CA VAL A 48 -24.95 30.16 -5.57
C VAL A 48 -25.43 29.59 -6.91
N GLY A 49 -26.63 29.03 -6.91
CA GLY A 49 -27.29 28.47 -8.09
C GLY A 49 -27.55 29.53 -9.15
N LYS A 50 -27.82 29.08 -10.39
CA LYS A 50 -28.02 29.95 -11.56
C LYS A 50 -29.08 31.05 -11.38
N ASP A 51 -30.02 30.85 -10.45
CA ASP A 51 -31.12 31.78 -10.18
C ASP A 51 -30.83 32.76 -9.02
N GLY A 52 -29.59 32.77 -8.49
CA GLY A 52 -29.12 33.78 -7.52
C GLY A 52 -29.66 33.63 -6.09
N ASN A 53 -30.69 32.80 -5.86
CA ASN A 53 -31.38 32.65 -4.57
C ASN A 53 -31.12 31.33 -3.83
N ASP A 54 -30.74 30.25 -4.54
CA ASP A 54 -30.57 28.93 -3.94
C ASP A 54 -29.09 28.57 -3.76
N LEU A 55 -28.72 28.15 -2.56
CA LEU A 55 -27.42 27.53 -2.29
C LEU A 55 -27.47 26.06 -2.71
N VAL A 56 -26.77 25.71 -3.78
CA VAL A 56 -26.67 24.32 -4.25
C VAL A 56 -25.41 23.69 -3.64
N PRO A 57 -25.50 22.53 -2.98
CA PRO A 57 -24.32 21.82 -2.51
C PRO A 57 -23.55 21.26 -3.71
N GLU A 58 -22.33 21.74 -3.89
CA GLU A 58 -21.33 21.16 -4.79
C GLU A 58 -20.36 20.32 -3.94
N MET A 59 -20.32 19.02 -4.21
CA MET A 59 -19.40 18.11 -3.55
C MET A 59 -18.13 17.98 -4.40
N THR A 60 -17.01 18.45 -3.89
CA THR A 60 -15.69 18.21 -4.47
C THR A 60 -15.02 17.07 -3.71
N SER A 61 -14.56 16.06 -4.44
CA SER A 61 -13.78 14.96 -3.87
C SER A 61 -12.40 14.94 -4.53
N GLU A 62 -11.35 14.98 -3.73
CA GLU A 62 -9.97 14.87 -4.19
C GLU A 62 -9.31 13.67 -3.51
N THR A 63 -8.89 12.70 -4.32
CA THR A 63 -8.11 11.56 -3.83
C THR A 63 -6.64 11.83 -4.06
N LYS A 64 -5.85 11.87 -2.98
CA LYS A 64 -4.40 12.05 -3.08
C LYS A 64 -3.73 10.72 -3.38
N THR A 65 -3.50 10.43 -4.65
CA THR A 65 -2.90 9.17 -5.13
C THR A 65 -1.60 8.81 -4.43
N GLY A 66 -0.72 9.79 -4.17
CA GLY A 66 0.53 9.56 -3.45
C GLY A 66 0.32 9.13 -1.98
N GLU A 67 -0.70 9.66 -1.30
CA GLU A 67 -1.04 9.24 0.06
C GLU A 67 -1.62 7.82 0.07
N VAL A 68 -2.46 7.46 -0.92
CA VAL A 68 -2.97 6.09 -1.10
C VAL A 68 -1.82 5.11 -1.25
N GLN A 69 -0.89 5.37 -2.18
CA GLN A 69 0.25 4.49 -2.44
C GLN A 69 1.14 4.33 -1.21
N LYS A 70 1.43 5.43 -0.50
CA LYS A 70 2.22 5.40 0.74
C LYS A 70 1.53 4.58 1.83
N ARG A 71 0.21 4.75 2.04
CA ARG A 71 -0.55 3.97 3.03
C ARG A 71 -0.54 2.48 2.69
N GLN A 72 -0.81 2.15 1.43
CA GLN A 72 -0.79 0.76 0.97
C GLN A 72 0.59 0.13 1.10
N PHE A 73 1.66 0.87 0.80
CA PHE A 73 3.04 0.43 1.02
C PHE A 73 3.29 0.08 2.49
N LEU A 74 2.98 1.00 3.41
CA LEU A 74 3.22 0.81 4.85
C LEU A 74 2.41 -0.35 5.44
N LEU A 75 1.19 -0.55 4.91
CA LEU A 75 0.29 -1.62 5.33
C LEU A 75 0.70 -3.00 4.78
N ALA A 76 1.22 -3.04 3.56
CA ALA A 76 1.63 -4.28 2.89
C ALA A 76 2.99 -4.77 3.38
N LEU A 77 3.94 -3.86 3.66
CA LEU A 77 5.26 -4.21 4.14
C LEU A 77 5.23 -4.51 5.65
N VAL A 78 5.37 -5.79 6.00
CA VAL A 78 5.24 -6.29 7.39
C VAL A 78 6.53 -6.87 7.97
N GLY A 79 7.61 -6.92 7.19
CA GLY A 79 8.96 -7.21 7.68
C GLY A 79 10.03 -6.98 6.61
N TRP A 80 11.29 -6.87 7.02
CA TRP A 80 12.43 -6.99 6.12
C TRP A 80 13.61 -7.67 6.80
N LYS A 81 14.60 -8.11 6.02
CA LYS A 81 15.89 -8.64 6.47
C LYS A 81 17.00 -8.06 5.61
N ASN A 82 18.20 -7.98 6.19
CA ASN A 82 19.42 -7.51 5.51
C ASN A 82 19.24 -6.14 4.83
N MET A 83 18.46 -5.25 5.46
CA MET A 83 18.37 -3.86 5.08
C MET A 83 19.40 -3.09 5.87
N PHE A 84 20.23 -2.31 5.18
CA PHE A 84 21.28 -1.50 5.78
C PHE A 84 21.05 -0.02 5.47
N ASP A 85 21.52 0.84 6.36
CA ASP A 85 21.58 2.27 6.08
C ASP A 85 22.79 2.61 5.19
N GLU A 86 22.86 3.88 4.78
CA GLU A 86 23.99 4.46 4.02
C GLU A 86 25.37 4.29 4.70
N ASN A 87 25.42 3.97 6.00
CA ASN A 87 26.63 3.71 6.76
C ASN A 87 26.91 2.20 6.95
N GLY A 88 26.14 1.32 6.29
CA GLY A 88 26.24 -0.13 6.42
C GLY A 88 25.73 -0.68 7.76
N LYS A 89 24.95 0.08 8.53
CA LYS A 89 24.34 -0.41 9.78
C LYS A 89 23.00 -1.08 9.51
N PRO A 90 22.71 -2.22 10.16
CA PRO A 90 21.42 -2.87 10.04
C PRO A 90 20.28 -1.92 10.42
N MET A 91 19.30 -1.81 9.53
CA MET A 91 18.12 -0.98 9.72
C MET A 91 17.02 -1.82 10.35
N GLU A 92 16.64 -1.49 11.58
CA GLU A 92 15.53 -2.17 12.26
C GLU A 92 14.19 -1.94 11.55
N PHE A 93 13.32 -2.93 11.61
CA PHE A 93 11.99 -2.84 11.04
C PHE A 93 11.05 -2.03 11.94
N ASN A 94 10.96 -0.72 11.69
CA ASN A 94 10.04 0.19 12.38
C ASN A 94 9.47 1.24 11.42
N GLU A 95 8.42 1.96 11.82
CA GLU A 95 7.70 2.88 10.93
C GLU A 95 8.58 4.03 10.42
N SER A 96 9.43 4.60 11.29
CA SER A 96 10.37 5.65 10.92
C SER A 96 11.31 5.19 9.81
N ASN A 97 11.89 4.01 9.97
CA ASN A 97 12.79 3.41 9.00
C ASN A 97 12.07 3.03 7.69
N LYS A 98 10.82 2.58 7.73
CA LYS A 98 10.03 2.34 6.50
C LYS A 98 9.86 3.61 5.69
N ILE A 99 9.49 4.71 6.35
CA ILE A 99 9.31 6.02 5.70
C ILE A 99 10.63 6.52 5.14
N ARG A 100 11.71 6.31 5.89
CA ARG A 100 13.08 6.64 5.47
C ARG A 100 13.49 5.85 4.23
N ALA A 101 13.36 4.52 4.25
CA ALA A 101 13.64 3.64 3.12
C ALA A 101 12.80 4.01 1.88
N LEU A 102 11.53 4.36 2.06
CA LEU A 102 10.67 4.83 0.96
C LEU A 102 11.17 6.12 0.30
N ARG A 103 11.91 6.97 1.02
CA ARG A 103 12.47 8.23 0.52
C ARG A 103 13.87 8.07 -0.05
N GLU A 104 14.70 7.24 0.59
CA GLU A 104 16.12 7.11 0.30
C GLU A 104 16.41 6.04 -0.77
N ILE A 105 15.58 4.99 -0.86
CA ILE A 105 15.78 3.91 -1.82
C ILE A 105 14.97 4.19 -3.08
N GLU A 106 15.67 4.49 -4.17
CA GLU A 106 15.06 4.72 -5.47
C GLU A 106 14.31 3.47 -5.95
N GLY A 107 13.11 3.65 -6.52
CA GLY A 107 12.30 2.55 -7.04
C GLY A 107 11.67 1.64 -5.98
N TYR A 108 11.91 1.87 -4.68
CA TYR A 108 11.46 0.95 -3.62
C TYR A 108 9.92 0.82 -3.52
N MET A 109 9.21 1.93 -3.74
CA MET A 109 7.75 1.90 -3.83
C MET A 109 7.27 1.01 -4.98
N ALA A 110 7.93 1.08 -6.14
CA ALA A 110 7.60 0.27 -7.30
C ALA A 110 7.89 -1.21 -7.05
N PHE A 111 9.02 -1.54 -6.42
CA PHE A 111 9.37 -2.90 -6.00
C PHE A 111 8.31 -3.51 -5.07
N VAL A 112 7.92 -2.82 -4.00
CA VAL A 112 6.90 -3.33 -3.06
C VAL A 112 5.54 -3.45 -3.74
N THR A 113 5.20 -2.53 -4.64
CA THR A 113 3.96 -2.59 -5.43
C THR A 113 3.94 -3.82 -6.35
N ASP A 114 5.06 -4.11 -7.03
CA ASP A 114 5.21 -5.31 -7.87
C ASP A 114 5.06 -6.59 -7.04
N CYS A 115 5.76 -6.69 -5.92
CA CYS A 115 5.67 -7.83 -5.00
C CYS A 115 4.23 -8.07 -4.53
N ARG A 116 3.50 -7.00 -4.21
CA ARG A 116 2.08 -7.07 -3.82
C ARG A 116 1.21 -7.60 -4.96
N ASN A 117 1.41 -7.11 -6.18
CA ASN A 117 0.63 -7.55 -7.34
C ASN A 117 0.87 -9.03 -7.63
N ARG A 118 2.14 -9.47 -7.61
CA ARG A 118 2.52 -10.89 -7.74
C ARG A 118 1.88 -11.75 -6.66
N LEU A 119 1.89 -11.29 -5.40
CA LEU A 119 1.23 -12.01 -4.31
C LEU A 119 -0.28 -12.09 -4.50
N ALA A 120 -0.92 -11.03 -4.99
CA ALA A 120 -2.35 -11.03 -5.27
C ALA A 120 -2.72 -12.02 -6.38
N GLU A 121 -1.96 -12.05 -7.48
CA GLU A 121 -2.16 -13.02 -8.55
C GLU A 121 -2.03 -14.46 -8.08
N ASP A 122 -1.02 -14.75 -7.26
CA ASP A 122 -0.81 -16.09 -6.72
C ASP A 122 -1.96 -16.52 -5.78
N VAL A 123 -2.46 -15.58 -4.96
CA VAL A 123 -3.62 -15.82 -4.11
C VAL A 123 -4.88 -16.11 -4.94
N GLU A 124 -5.13 -15.38 -6.02
CA GLU A 124 -6.27 -15.65 -6.89
C GLU A 124 -6.13 -16.99 -7.61
N LYS A 125 -4.94 -17.34 -8.11
CA LYS A 125 -4.66 -18.67 -8.70
C LYS A 125 -4.91 -19.80 -7.69
N GLU A 126 -4.47 -19.64 -6.44
CA GLU A 126 -4.71 -20.61 -5.37
C GLU A 126 -6.22 -20.75 -5.05
N LYS A 127 -6.97 -19.64 -5.02
CA LYS A 127 -8.42 -19.67 -4.81
C LYS A 127 -9.13 -20.40 -5.95
N GLU A 128 -8.82 -20.09 -7.20
CA GLU A 128 -9.40 -20.75 -8.38
C GLU A 128 -9.12 -22.26 -8.38
N ALA A 129 -7.88 -22.67 -8.05
CA ALA A 129 -7.51 -24.07 -7.97
C ALA A 129 -8.26 -24.83 -6.87
N ARG A 130 -8.63 -24.16 -5.77
CA ARG A 130 -9.43 -24.74 -4.68
C ARG A 130 -10.92 -24.84 -4.98
N VAL A 131 -11.45 -24.02 -5.88
CA VAL A 131 -12.86 -24.09 -6.32
C VAL A 131 -13.07 -25.19 -7.37
N LYS A 132 -12.02 -25.53 -8.13
CA LYS A 132 -12.05 -26.55 -9.19
C LYS A 132 -11.86 -27.99 -8.68
N ASN A 133 -11.39 -28.20 -7.45
CA ASN A 133 -11.22 -29.51 -6.80
C ASN A 133 -12.27 -29.71 -5.70
#